data_AF-A0A3D0VVF1-F1
#
_entry.id   AF-A0A3D0VVF1-F1
#
_cell.length_a   1.000
_cell.length_b   1.000
_cell.length_c   1.000
_cell.angle_alpha   90.00
_cell.angle_beta   90.00
_cell.angle_gamma   90.00
#
_symmetry.space_group_name_H-M   'P 1'
#
loop_
_entity.id
_entity.type
_entity.pdbx_description
1 polymer ?
#
loop_
_entity_poly.entity_id
_entity_poly.type
_entity_poly.pdbx_seq_one_letter_code
_entity_poly.pdbx_strand_id
1 'polypeptide(L)'
;MDELLEEILAECKPFTSQGALASYIPELAKADPNSLGIYLVSSDGRINRAGDYHKPFTIQSIVKPILLLLALMDNGVDYVRSRVGVEATGKPFDAINYTEQTLLSDHINPMVNMGAIAICTMISGKSYEEKFNRLLELTRLLAENNEICLDEDVYLSEKRSGSKNRALAYLLKTYGIIQDDVEEVLDCYFRACSIRVDCADLARIGFTLASHGKSLSTGERIFPA
;
A
#
# COMPACT_ATOMS: atom_id res chain seq x y z
N MET A 1 20.72 -4.55 -20.80
CA MET A 1 19.83 -4.72 -19.63
C MET A 1 18.42 -4.32 -20.02
N ASP A 2 18.19 -3.13 -20.59
CA ASP A 2 16.89 -2.82 -21.21
C ASP A 2 16.45 -3.86 -22.25
N GLU A 3 17.34 -4.26 -23.18
CA GLU A 3 17.06 -5.35 -24.15
C GLU A 3 16.67 -6.67 -23.46
N LEU A 4 17.33 -7.03 -22.35
CA LEU A 4 16.98 -8.22 -21.58
C LEU A 4 15.61 -8.08 -20.92
N LEU A 5 15.25 -6.89 -20.43
CA LEU A 5 13.91 -6.65 -19.89
C LEU A 5 12.85 -6.75 -20.98
N GLU A 6 13.12 -6.25 -22.19
CA GLU A 6 12.22 -6.43 -23.35
C GLU A 6 12.04 -7.90 -23.72
N GLU A 7 13.11 -8.70 -23.72
CA GLU A 7 13.04 -10.15 -23.93
C GLU A 7 12.19 -10.84 -22.85
N ILE A 8 12.43 -10.54 -21.57
CA ILE A 8 11.63 -11.07 -20.44
C ILE A 8 10.16 -10.68 -20.60
N LEU A 9 9.87 -9.43 -20.95
CA LEU A 9 8.50 -8.99 -21.18
C LEU A 9 7.85 -9.72 -22.35
N ALA A 10 8.57 -9.96 -23.45
CA ALA A 10 8.07 -10.71 -24.59
C ALA A 10 7.76 -12.17 -24.21
N GLU A 11 8.61 -12.81 -23.40
CA GLU A 11 8.37 -14.15 -22.87
C GLU A 11 7.17 -14.20 -21.91
N CYS A 12 7.00 -13.15 -21.09
CA CYS A 12 5.95 -13.08 -20.07
C CYS A 12 4.58 -12.64 -20.63
N LYS A 13 4.54 -11.88 -21.74
CA LYS A 13 3.31 -11.30 -22.30
C LYS A 13 2.22 -12.33 -22.63
N PRO A 14 2.52 -13.54 -23.17
CA PRO A 14 1.49 -14.57 -23.39
C PRO A 14 0.76 -15.00 -22.11
N PHE A 15 1.39 -14.91 -20.94
CA PHE A 15 0.82 -15.34 -19.67
C PHE A 15 -0.19 -14.35 -19.09
N THR A 16 -0.25 -13.09 -19.56
CA THR A 16 -1.25 -12.13 -19.08
C THR A 16 -2.68 -12.59 -19.35
N SER A 17 -2.87 -13.40 -20.39
CA SER A 17 -4.16 -14.01 -20.77
C SER A 17 -4.63 -15.15 -19.83
N GLN A 18 -3.76 -15.67 -18.96
CA GLN A 18 -4.08 -16.79 -18.06
C GLN A 18 -4.70 -16.35 -16.73
N GLY A 19 -4.59 -15.05 -16.40
CA GLY A 19 -5.18 -14.45 -15.23
C GLY A 19 -6.53 -13.80 -15.51
N ALA A 20 -7.10 -13.18 -14.47
CA ALA A 20 -8.27 -12.32 -14.59
C ALA A 20 -7.99 -10.99 -13.88
N LEU A 21 -8.55 -9.90 -14.40
CA LEU A 21 -8.54 -8.62 -13.72
C LEU A 21 -9.31 -8.73 -12.39
N ALA A 22 -8.90 -7.93 -11.41
CA ALA A 22 -9.65 -7.79 -10.18
C ALA A 22 -11.04 -7.22 -10.48
N SER A 23 -12.08 -7.92 -10.05
CA SER A 23 -13.48 -7.56 -10.34
C SER A 23 -14.32 -7.35 -9.09
N TYR A 24 -13.70 -7.25 -7.91
CA TYR A 24 -14.40 -7.00 -6.66
C TYR A 24 -14.90 -5.54 -6.55
N ILE A 25 -14.35 -4.63 -7.35
CA ILE A 25 -14.92 -3.32 -7.67
C ILE A 25 -14.95 -3.08 -9.19
N PRO A 26 -15.98 -2.40 -9.73
CA PRO A 26 -16.11 -2.16 -11.18
C PRO A 26 -14.92 -1.43 -11.82
N GLU A 27 -14.30 -0.50 -11.11
CA GLU A 27 -13.24 0.37 -11.65
C GLU A 27 -11.97 -0.40 -12.00
N LEU A 28 -11.63 -1.44 -11.24
CA LEU A 28 -10.46 -2.29 -11.52
C LEU A 28 -10.67 -3.19 -12.74
N ALA A 29 -11.92 -3.58 -13.01
CA ALA A 29 -12.26 -4.40 -14.18
C ALA A 29 -12.14 -3.63 -15.51
N LYS A 30 -11.97 -2.30 -15.47
CA LYS A 30 -11.78 -1.45 -16.67
C LYS A 30 -10.32 -1.44 -17.16
N ALA A 31 -9.39 -2.01 -16.39
CA ALA A 31 -7.98 -2.05 -16.77
C ALA A 31 -7.77 -2.85 -18.07
N ASP A 32 -6.68 -2.56 -18.78
CA ASP A 32 -6.31 -3.31 -19.97
C ASP A 32 -5.52 -4.58 -19.54
N PRO A 33 -6.05 -5.79 -19.80
CA PRO A 33 -5.43 -7.05 -19.36
C PRO A 33 -4.11 -7.38 -20.06
N ASN A 34 -3.75 -6.65 -21.12
CA ASN A 34 -2.49 -6.84 -21.84
C ASN A 34 -1.39 -5.87 -21.40
N SER A 35 -1.67 -5.01 -20.42
CA SER A 35 -0.71 -4.07 -19.85
C SER A 35 0.40 -4.82 -19.14
N LEU A 36 1.64 -4.59 -19.51
CA LEU A 36 2.79 -5.19 -18.84
C LEU A 36 4.00 -4.26 -18.94
N GLY A 37 4.54 -3.88 -17.79
CA GLY A 37 5.68 -2.97 -17.69
C GLY A 37 6.59 -3.34 -16.52
N ILE A 38 7.86 -2.95 -16.64
CA ILE A 38 8.87 -3.15 -15.60
C ILE A 38 9.77 -1.92 -15.53
N TYR A 39 10.10 -1.51 -14.31
CA TYR A 39 11.05 -0.44 -14.02
C TYR A 39 11.96 -0.90 -12.88
N LEU A 40 13.27 -0.82 -13.10
CA LEU A 40 14.30 -1.27 -12.17
C LEU A 40 15.21 -0.10 -11.83
N VAL A 41 15.43 0.11 -10.53
CA VAL A 41 16.48 0.98 -10.01
C VAL A 41 17.49 0.10 -9.27
N SER A 42 18.72 0.09 -9.76
CA SER A 42 19.84 -0.65 -9.15
C SER A 42 20.37 0.09 -7.92
N SER A 43 21.09 -0.61 -7.04
CA SER A 43 21.67 -0.01 -5.82
C SER A 43 22.69 1.11 -6.09
N ASP A 44 23.27 1.16 -7.28
CA ASP A 44 24.14 2.24 -7.76
C ASP A 44 23.38 3.37 -8.49
N GLY A 45 22.05 3.33 -8.50
CA GLY A 45 21.18 4.32 -9.13
C GLY A 45 20.94 4.11 -10.62
N ARG A 46 21.48 3.05 -11.25
CA ARG A 46 21.19 2.76 -12.66
C ARG A 46 19.73 2.38 -12.86
N ILE A 47 19.12 2.98 -13.87
CA ILE A 47 17.72 2.77 -14.23
C ILE A 47 17.65 1.91 -15.50
N ASN A 48 16.79 0.89 -15.47
CA ASN A 48 16.46 0.07 -16.64
C ASN A 48 14.94 -0.16 -16.68
N ARG A 49 14.35 -0.21 -17.87
CA ARG A 49 12.89 -0.25 -18.01
C ARG A 49 12.45 -0.81 -19.36
N ALA A 50 11.27 -1.42 -19.38
CA ALA A 50 10.64 -1.92 -20.60
C ALA A 50 9.11 -1.95 -20.47
N GLY A 51 8.41 -1.93 -21.60
CA GLY A 51 6.94 -2.06 -21.67
C GLY A 51 6.17 -0.85 -21.13
N ASP A 52 5.00 -1.10 -20.54
CA ASP A 52 4.04 -0.09 -20.10
C ASP A 52 4.40 0.56 -18.74
N TYR A 53 5.68 0.86 -18.50
CA TYR A 53 6.21 1.26 -17.18
C TYR A 53 5.70 2.61 -16.65
N HIS A 54 5.15 3.48 -17.52
CA HIS A 54 4.52 4.75 -17.14
C HIS A 54 2.99 4.71 -17.17
N LYS A 55 2.39 3.52 -17.35
CA LYS A 55 0.94 3.39 -17.31
C LYS A 55 0.48 3.50 -15.86
N PRO A 56 -0.36 4.49 -15.50
CA PRO A 56 -0.78 4.67 -14.12
C PRO A 56 -1.78 3.61 -13.68
N PHE A 57 -1.72 3.23 -12.41
CA PHE A 57 -2.66 2.34 -11.72
C PHE A 57 -2.76 2.72 -10.25
N THR A 58 -3.76 2.20 -9.53
CA THR A 58 -3.87 2.43 -8.08
C THR A 58 -2.97 1.49 -7.31
N ILE A 59 -2.28 2.01 -6.29
CA ILE A 59 -1.25 1.30 -5.54
C ILE A 59 -1.80 0.10 -4.73
N GLN A 60 -3.08 0.15 -4.35
CA GLN A 60 -3.76 -0.92 -3.61
C GLN A 60 -2.96 -1.32 -2.36
N SER A 61 -2.86 -2.63 -2.07
CA SER A 61 -2.17 -3.14 -0.88
C SER A 61 -0.66 -2.84 -0.84
N ILE A 62 -0.04 -2.37 -1.93
CA ILE A 62 1.36 -1.95 -1.95
C ILE A 62 1.56 -0.70 -1.08
N VAL A 63 0.50 0.03 -0.70
CA VAL A 63 0.59 1.17 0.23
C VAL A 63 0.91 0.76 1.68
N LYS A 64 0.71 -0.50 2.06
CA LYS A 64 0.81 -0.94 3.46
C LYS A 64 2.19 -0.77 4.09
N PRO A 65 3.31 -1.07 3.40
CA PRO A 65 4.64 -0.69 3.85
C PRO A 65 4.80 0.82 4.08
N ILE A 66 4.18 1.67 3.26
CA ILE A 66 4.27 3.14 3.38
C ILE A 66 3.46 3.63 4.59
N LEU A 67 2.26 3.07 4.79
CA LEU A 67 1.45 3.29 6.00
C LEU A 67 2.22 2.91 7.27
N LEU A 68 2.84 1.73 7.27
CA LEU A 68 3.65 1.26 8.40
C LEU A 68 4.84 2.19 8.66
N LEU A 69 5.57 2.58 7.61
CA LEU A 69 6.69 3.51 7.73
C LEU A 69 6.26 4.84 8.36
N LEU A 70 5.15 5.43 7.91
CA LEU A 70 4.65 6.68 8.47
C LEU A 70 4.28 6.54 9.96
N ALA A 71 3.58 5.46 10.32
CA ALA A 71 3.24 5.21 11.72
C ALA A 71 4.48 5.00 12.61
N LEU A 72 5.53 4.34 12.08
CA LEU A 72 6.81 4.19 12.77
C LEU A 72 7.53 5.52 12.94
N MET A 73 7.53 6.39 11.92
CA MET A 73 8.10 7.73 12.01
C MET A 73 7.39 8.60 13.06
N ASP A 74 6.07 8.43 13.18
CA ASP A 74 5.25 9.23 14.10
C ASP A 74 5.35 8.77 15.57
N ASN A 75 5.43 7.46 15.80
CA ASN A 75 5.23 6.89 17.14
C ASN A 75 6.43 6.07 17.66
N GLY A 76 7.40 5.76 16.81
CA GLY A 76 8.48 4.84 17.13
C GLY A 76 8.08 3.36 17.12
N VAL A 77 9.09 2.50 17.14
CA VAL A 77 8.94 1.04 16.99
C VAL A 77 8.14 0.42 18.14
N ASP A 78 8.43 0.81 19.39
CA ASP A 78 7.83 0.18 20.57
C ASP A 78 6.32 0.41 20.62
N TYR A 79 5.86 1.62 20.32
CA TYR A 79 4.44 1.92 20.28
C TYR A 79 3.73 1.13 19.18
N VAL A 80 4.25 1.15 17.95
CA VAL A 80 3.62 0.45 16.82
C VAL A 80 3.55 -1.06 17.10
N ARG A 81 4.63 -1.66 17.62
CA ARG A 81 4.67 -3.09 17.98
C ARG A 81 3.72 -3.47 19.10
N SER A 82 3.37 -2.55 19.99
CA SER A 82 2.35 -2.80 21.03
C SER A 82 0.92 -2.87 20.47
N ARG A 83 0.70 -2.44 19.22
CA ARG A 83 -0.61 -2.32 18.60
C ARG A 83 -0.82 -3.26 17.41
N VAL A 84 0.27 -3.64 16.72
CA VAL A 84 0.28 -4.58 15.60
C VAL A 84 1.51 -5.47 15.68
N GLY A 85 1.31 -6.75 15.36
CA GLY A 85 2.32 -7.79 15.39
C GLY A 85 3.28 -7.82 14.19
N VAL A 86 4.24 -8.74 14.25
CA VAL A 86 5.20 -9.03 13.16
C VAL A 86 5.05 -10.43 12.58
N GLU A 87 4.19 -11.26 13.18
CA GLU A 87 4.04 -12.65 12.76
C GLU A 87 3.31 -12.77 11.42
N ALA A 88 3.74 -13.72 10.60
CA ALA A 88 2.93 -14.16 9.48
C ALA A 88 1.67 -14.82 10.06
N THR A 89 0.49 -14.37 9.65
CA THR A 89 -0.79 -14.78 10.25
C THR A 89 -1.08 -16.29 10.14
N GLY A 90 -0.26 -17.05 9.39
CA GLY A 90 -0.35 -18.50 9.22
C GLY A 90 -1.64 -18.99 8.57
N LYS A 91 -2.50 -18.06 8.17
CA LYS A 91 -3.88 -18.25 7.69
C LYS A 91 -4.06 -17.50 6.38
N PRO A 92 -5.08 -17.84 5.56
CA PRO A 92 -5.37 -17.09 4.35
C PRO A 92 -5.45 -15.59 4.67
N PHE A 93 -4.85 -14.76 3.81
CA PHE A 93 -4.77 -13.30 3.94
C PHE A 93 -6.12 -12.62 4.23
N ASP A 94 -7.21 -13.31 3.87
CA ASP A 94 -8.59 -12.87 3.86
C ASP A 94 -9.51 -13.54 4.88
N ALA A 95 -8.99 -14.42 5.74
CA ALA A 95 -9.81 -15.18 6.67
C ALA A 95 -10.29 -14.30 7.85
N ILE A 96 -11.61 -14.18 8.00
CA ILE A 96 -12.21 -13.73 9.27
C ILE A 96 -12.12 -14.92 10.22
N ASN A 97 -11.26 -14.84 11.24
CA ASN A 97 -11.17 -15.90 12.26
C ASN A 97 -12.47 -15.94 13.08
N TYR A 98 -13.15 -17.08 13.04
CA TYR A 98 -14.38 -17.37 13.78
C TYR A 98 -14.13 -18.11 15.11
N THR A 99 -12.88 -18.47 15.43
CA THR A 99 -12.56 -19.16 16.68
C THR A 99 -12.67 -18.20 17.87
N GLU A 100 -13.25 -18.65 18.99
CA GLU A 100 -13.43 -17.92 20.28
C GLU A 100 -12.15 -17.37 20.93
N GLN A 101 -11.00 -17.45 20.25
CA GLN A 101 -9.76 -16.82 20.68
C GLN A 101 -9.89 -15.29 20.58
N THR A 102 -9.55 -14.61 21.67
CA THR A 102 -9.39 -13.16 21.71
C THR A 102 -8.46 -12.71 20.59
N LEU A 103 -8.91 -11.75 19.78
CA LEU A 103 -8.04 -11.12 18.79
C LEU A 103 -7.01 -10.26 19.52
N LEU A 104 -5.75 -10.71 19.52
CA LEU A 104 -4.64 -9.99 20.14
C LEU A 104 -3.93 -9.12 19.11
N SER A 105 -3.53 -7.91 19.50
CA SER A 105 -2.75 -6.96 18.69
C SER A 105 -1.50 -7.60 18.08
N ASP A 106 -0.82 -8.44 18.86
CA ASP A 106 0.44 -9.10 18.50
C ASP A 106 0.28 -10.11 17.35
N HIS A 107 -0.95 -10.50 17.02
CA HIS A 107 -1.27 -11.39 15.89
C HIS A 107 -1.73 -10.63 14.65
N ILE A 108 -1.79 -9.30 14.69
CA ILE A 108 -2.28 -8.48 13.58
C ILE A 108 -1.08 -7.95 12.80
N ASN A 109 -0.79 -8.59 11.66
CA ASN A 109 0.29 -8.17 10.78
C ASN A 109 -0.10 -6.90 9.99
N PRO A 110 0.74 -5.84 9.94
CA PRO A 110 0.47 -4.61 9.17
C PRO A 110 0.19 -4.82 7.68
N MET A 111 0.63 -5.94 7.09
CA MET A 111 0.48 -6.24 5.67
C MET A 111 -0.91 -6.82 5.32
N VAL A 112 -1.70 -7.25 6.30
CA VAL A 112 -3.11 -7.65 6.07
C VAL A 112 -4.05 -6.45 6.24
N ASN A 113 -5.27 -6.52 5.69
CA ASN A 113 -6.21 -5.38 5.72
C ASN A 113 -6.49 -4.92 7.16
N MET A 114 -6.69 -5.87 8.08
CA MET A 114 -6.92 -5.56 9.48
C MET A 114 -5.77 -4.77 10.11
N GLY A 115 -4.52 -5.13 9.82
CA GLY A 115 -3.36 -4.39 10.31
C GLY A 115 -3.24 -3.01 9.69
N ALA A 116 -3.47 -2.89 8.38
CA ALA A 116 -3.44 -1.61 7.70
C ALA A 116 -4.53 -0.64 8.20
N ILE A 117 -5.74 -1.15 8.46
CA ILE A 117 -6.84 -0.37 9.07
C ILE A 117 -6.45 0.09 10.48
N ALA A 118 -5.85 -0.78 11.30
CA ALA A 118 -5.38 -0.40 12.63
C ALA A 118 -4.27 0.67 12.55
N ILE A 119 -3.33 0.54 11.60
CA ILE A 119 -2.25 1.52 11.37
C ILE A 119 -2.81 2.90 11.02
N CYS A 120 -3.92 3.02 10.27
CA CYS A 120 -4.54 4.32 9.98
C CYS A 120 -4.87 5.13 11.24
N THR A 121 -5.20 4.47 12.37
CA THR A 121 -5.46 5.15 13.65
C THR A 121 -4.20 5.75 14.27
N MET A 122 -3.03 5.17 13.97
CA MET A 122 -1.74 5.54 14.56
C MET A 122 -1.04 6.69 13.84
N ILE A 123 -1.48 7.06 12.63
CA ILE A 123 -0.92 8.21 11.92
C ILE A 123 -1.30 9.49 12.66
N SER A 124 -0.33 10.36 12.91
CA SER A 124 -0.55 11.65 13.55
C SER A 124 -1.35 12.59 12.64
N GLY A 125 -2.27 13.36 13.21
CA GLY A 125 -3.11 14.32 12.49
C GLY A 125 -4.40 14.60 13.26
N LYS A 126 -4.98 15.78 13.06
CA LYS A 126 -6.22 16.21 13.76
C LYS A 126 -7.47 15.57 13.17
N SER A 127 -7.42 15.20 11.89
CA SER A 127 -8.50 14.53 11.15
C SER A 127 -7.93 13.41 10.27
N TYR A 128 -8.79 12.48 9.84
CA TYR A 128 -8.39 11.43 8.90
C TYR A 128 -8.01 11.96 7.52
N GLU A 129 -8.52 13.13 7.14
CA GLU A 129 -8.08 13.86 5.95
C GLU A 129 -6.61 14.31 6.08
N GLU A 130 -6.25 14.88 7.24
CA GLU A 130 -4.86 15.28 7.51
C GLU A 130 -3.93 14.06 7.53
N LYS A 131 -4.36 12.95 8.15
CA LYS A 131 -3.61 11.67 8.15
C LYS A 131 -3.38 11.16 6.73
N PHE A 132 -4.41 11.16 5.88
CA PHE A 132 -4.27 10.78 4.48
C PHE A 132 -3.32 11.71 3.71
N ASN A 133 -3.44 13.03 3.88
CA ASN A 133 -2.56 13.98 3.21
C ASN A 133 -1.09 13.76 3.59
N ARG A 134 -0.79 13.47 4.86
CA ARG A 134 0.57 13.11 5.29
C ARG A 134 1.09 11.83 4.64
N LEU A 135 0.23 10.83 4.47
CA LEU A 135 0.58 9.60 3.72
C LEU A 135 0.85 9.89 2.24
N LEU A 136 0.02 10.73 1.61
CA LEU A 136 0.19 11.13 0.21
C LEU A 136 1.51 11.89 0.01
N GLU A 137 1.82 12.84 0.90
CA GLU A 137 3.09 13.58 0.88
C GLU A 137 4.30 12.66 1.08
N LEU A 138 4.23 11.71 2.03
CA LEU A 138 5.30 10.72 2.18
C LEU A 138 5.46 9.88 0.91
N THR A 139 4.35 9.46 0.28
CA THR A 139 4.40 8.68 -0.97
C THR A 139 5.06 9.46 -2.10
N ARG A 140 4.71 10.75 -2.27
CA ARG A 140 5.35 11.68 -3.22
C ARG A 140 6.84 11.82 -2.96
N LEU A 141 7.23 11.97 -1.70
CA LEU A 141 8.62 12.13 -1.30
C LEU A 141 9.45 10.87 -1.56
N LEU A 142 8.92 9.69 -1.23
CA LEU A 142 9.59 8.41 -1.47
C LEU A 142 9.74 8.09 -2.97
N ALA A 143 8.75 8.49 -3.78
CA ALA A 143 8.74 8.32 -5.22
C ALA A 143 9.47 9.45 -5.97
N GLU A 144 9.80 10.56 -5.31
CA GLU A 144 10.29 11.80 -5.92
C GLU A 144 9.37 12.32 -7.05
N ASN A 145 8.06 12.23 -6.82
CA ASN A 145 7.05 12.58 -7.81
C ASN A 145 5.87 13.32 -7.15
N ASN A 146 5.76 14.63 -7.37
CA ASN A 146 4.70 15.47 -6.80
C ASN A 146 3.34 15.30 -7.52
N GLU A 147 3.31 14.67 -8.70
CA GLU A 147 2.08 14.45 -9.48
C GLU A 147 1.26 13.25 -8.98
N ILE A 148 1.82 12.42 -8.09
CA ILE A 148 1.07 11.34 -7.42
C ILE A 148 -0.15 11.94 -6.74
N CYS A 149 -1.32 11.40 -7.03
CA CYS A 149 -2.59 11.92 -6.53
C CYS A 149 -3.56 10.78 -6.23
N LEU A 150 -4.69 11.12 -5.64
CA LEU A 150 -5.79 10.17 -5.44
C LEU A 150 -6.49 9.88 -6.77
N ASP A 151 -6.83 8.61 -7.00
CA ASP A 151 -7.82 8.21 -8.01
C ASP A 151 -9.21 8.21 -7.36
N GLU A 152 -9.99 9.26 -7.63
CA GLU A 152 -11.31 9.46 -7.02
C GLU A 152 -12.32 8.38 -7.43
N ASP A 153 -12.27 7.89 -8.66
CA ASP A 153 -13.20 6.88 -9.16
C ASP A 153 -12.99 5.55 -8.42
N VAL A 154 -11.73 5.11 -8.31
CA VAL A 154 -11.39 3.90 -7.56
C VAL A 154 -11.72 4.07 -6.07
N TYR A 155 -11.37 5.20 -5.46
CA TYR A 155 -11.67 5.47 -4.06
C TYR A 155 -13.17 5.38 -3.76
N LEU A 156 -14.01 6.06 -4.56
CA LEU A 156 -15.45 6.02 -4.37
C LEU A 156 -16.02 4.61 -4.57
N SER A 157 -15.39 3.80 -5.43
CA SER A 157 -15.80 2.42 -5.64
C SER A 157 -15.44 1.49 -4.49
N GLU A 158 -14.19 1.57 -4.00
CA GLU A 158 -13.72 0.87 -2.79
C GLU A 158 -14.63 1.19 -1.61
N LYS A 159 -14.94 2.48 -1.41
CA LYS A 159 -15.81 2.94 -0.32
C LYS A 159 -17.21 2.35 -0.39
N ARG A 160 -17.81 2.27 -1.58
CA ARG A 160 -19.15 1.67 -1.78
C ARG A 160 -19.16 0.16 -1.56
N SER A 161 -18.12 -0.55 -1.99
CA SER A 161 -18.06 -2.02 -1.98
C SER A 161 -17.35 -2.62 -0.75
N GLY A 162 -16.82 -1.77 0.15
CA GLY A 162 -15.96 -2.14 1.26
C GLY A 162 -16.60 -2.88 2.45
N SER A 163 -17.70 -3.63 2.27
CA SER A 163 -18.41 -4.34 3.35
C SER A 163 -17.52 -5.26 4.17
N LYS A 164 -16.56 -5.94 3.52
CA LYS A 164 -15.59 -6.78 4.23
C LYS A 164 -14.67 -5.96 5.13
N ASN A 165 -14.16 -4.83 4.64
CA ASN A 165 -13.31 -3.94 5.45
C ASN A 165 -14.10 -3.30 6.60
N ARG A 166 -15.40 -3.00 6.41
CA ARG A 166 -16.32 -2.64 7.50
C ARG A 166 -16.41 -3.72 8.56
N ALA A 167 -16.63 -4.98 8.16
CA ALA A 167 -16.67 -6.09 9.12
C ALA A 167 -15.36 -6.22 9.91
N LEU A 168 -14.21 -6.11 9.24
CA LEU A 168 -12.89 -6.13 9.91
C LEU A 168 -12.70 -4.96 10.88
N ALA A 169 -13.11 -3.75 10.50
CA ALA A 169 -12.99 -2.56 11.34
C ALA A 169 -13.90 -2.62 12.57
N TYR A 170 -15.15 -3.09 12.43
CA TYR A 170 -16.01 -3.33 13.59
C TYR A 170 -15.45 -4.42 14.50
N LEU A 171 -14.84 -5.47 13.94
CA LEU A 171 -14.17 -6.51 14.74
C LEU A 171 -13.00 -5.91 15.55
N LEU A 172 -12.15 -5.10 14.92
CA LEU A 172 -11.09 -4.35 15.60
C LEU A 172 -11.62 -3.49 16.74
N LYS A 173 -12.77 -2.83 16.52
CA LYS A 173 -13.43 -1.97 17.51
C LYS A 173 -13.98 -2.79 18.69
N THR A 174 -14.59 -3.95 18.43
CA THR A 174 -15.08 -4.86 19.47
C THR A 174 -13.96 -5.33 20.41
N TYR A 175 -12.77 -5.58 19.88
CA TYR A 175 -11.60 -5.97 20.67
C TYR A 175 -10.79 -4.78 21.22
N GLY A 176 -11.26 -3.54 21.05
CA GLY A 176 -10.62 -2.34 21.58
C GLY A 176 -9.29 -1.95 20.91
N ILE A 177 -8.96 -2.55 19.76
CA ILE A 177 -7.74 -2.26 19.00
C ILE A 177 -7.83 -0.89 18.33
N ILE A 178 -9.02 -0.55 17.84
CA ILE A 178 -9.39 0.81 17.41
C ILE A 178 -10.53 1.32 18.29
N GLN A 179 -10.59 2.63 18.51
CA GLN A 179 -11.67 3.27 19.29
C GLN A 179 -12.42 4.32 18.46
N ASP A 180 -11.76 4.82 17.42
CA ASP A 180 -12.22 5.81 16.43
C ASP A 180 -13.52 5.41 15.72
N ASP A 181 -14.12 6.37 15.01
CA ASP A 181 -15.22 6.10 14.11
C ASP A 181 -14.79 5.18 12.96
N VAL A 182 -15.57 4.14 12.70
CA VAL A 182 -15.21 3.10 11.72
C VAL A 182 -15.20 3.65 10.30
N GLU A 183 -16.15 4.51 9.93
CA GLU A 183 -16.22 5.04 8.57
C GLU A 183 -15.12 6.08 8.34
N GLU A 184 -14.72 6.87 9.35
CA GLU A 184 -13.58 7.79 9.21
C GLU A 184 -12.25 7.05 9.02
N VAL A 185 -12.00 6.00 9.81
CA VAL A 185 -10.79 5.15 9.66
C VAL A 185 -10.76 4.52 8.27
N LEU A 186 -11.90 3.97 7.84
CA LEU A 186 -12.01 3.32 6.54
C LEU A 186 -11.92 4.31 5.38
N ASP A 187 -12.40 5.54 5.53
CA ASP A 187 -12.21 6.60 4.53
C ASP A 187 -10.73 6.81 4.23
N CYS A 188 -9.92 6.96 5.28
CA CYS A 188 -8.47 7.08 5.15
C CYS A 188 -7.85 5.83 4.49
N TYR A 189 -8.28 4.64 4.87
CA TYR A 189 -7.78 3.39 4.30
C TYR A 189 -8.13 3.25 2.80
N PHE A 190 -9.37 3.55 2.40
CA PHE A 190 -9.78 3.48 1.00
C PHE A 190 -9.06 4.52 0.15
N ARG A 191 -8.85 5.74 0.66
CA ARG A 191 -8.03 6.76 -0.02
C ARG A 191 -6.59 6.29 -0.19
N ALA A 192 -5.99 5.70 0.85
CA ALA A 192 -4.63 5.16 0.79
C ALA A 192 -4.46 4.11 -0.31
N CYS A 193 -5.39 3.15 -0.42
CA CYS A 193 -5.36 2.13 -1.48
C CYS A 193 -5.54 2.71 -2.89
N SER A 194 -6.15 3.89 -2.99
CA SER A 194 -6.51 4.52 -4.27
C SER A 194 -5.51 5.58 -4.72
N ILE A 195 -4.35 5.70 -4.07
CA ILE A 195 -3.26 6.55 -4.56
C ILE A 195 -2.78 6.01 -5.92
N ARG A 196 -2.69 6.89 -6.91
CA ARG A 196 -2.30 6.56 -8.29
C ARG A 196 -0.80 6.69 -8.48
N VAL A 197 -0.18 5.63 -8.97
CA VAL A 197 1.27 5.47 -9.19
C VAL A 197 1.54 4.76 -10.52
N ASP A 198 2.79 4.72 -10.96
CA ASP A 198 3.25 3.84 -12.04
C ASP A 198 4.43 2.93 -11.60
N CYS A 199 5.04 2.19 -12.52
CA CYS A 199 6.17 1.32 -12.19
C CYS A 199 7.41 2.13 -11.75
N ALA A 200 7.62 3.32 -12.30
CA ALA A 200 8.76 4.17 -11.96
C ALA A 200 8.63 4.68 -10.52
N ASP A 201 7.43 5.11 -10.11
CA ASP A 201 7.13 5.53 -8.75
C ASP A 201 7.43 4.40 -7.75
N LEU A 202 6.90 3.20 -8.01
CA LEU A 202 7.11 2.04 -7.13
C LEU A 202 8.58 1.62 -7.05
N ALA A 203 9.31 1.67 -8.17
CA ALA A 203 10.72 1.32 -8.19
C ALA A 203 11.57 2.33 -7.39
N ARG A 204 11.21 3.63 -7.43
CA ARG A 204 11.85 4.67 -6.62
C ARG A 204 11.53 4.53 -5.14
N ILE A 205 10.27 4.24 -4.79
CA ILE A 205 9.89 3.91 -3.41
C ILE A 205 10.71 2.70 -2.91
N GLY A 206 10.79 1.65 -3.73
CA GLY A 206 11.56 0.44 -3.44
C GLY A 206 13.06 0.73 -3.25
N PHE A 207 13.64 1.58 -4.10
CA PHE A 207 15.03 2.02 -3.95
C PHE A 207 15.25 2.77 -2.65
N THR A 208 14.37 3.72 -2.31
CA THR A 208 14.47 4.51 -1.08
C THR A 208 14.41 3.60 0.15
N LEU A 209 13.53 2.61 0.16
CA LEU A 209 13.47 1.57 1.20
C LEU A 209 14.75 0.73 1.27
N ALA A 210 15.23 0.23 0.12
CA ALA A 210 16.45 -0.59 0.03
C ALA A 210 17.72 0.19 0.41
N SER A 211 17.71 1.51 0.23
CA SER A 211 18.83 2.41 0.51
C SER A 211 18.77 3.03 1.91
N HIS A 212 18.01 2.41 2.82
CA HIS A 212 17.80 2.88 4.20
C HIS A 212 17.32 4.33 4.24
N GLY A 213 16.34 4.68 3.42
CA GLY A 213 15.71 5.99 3.41
C GLY A 213 16.44 7.07 2.64
N LYS A 214 17.43 6.74 1.81
CA LYS A 214 18.10 7.73 0.95
C LYS A 214 17.33 7.96 -0.35
N SER A 215 17.11 9.22 -0.69
CA SER A 215 16.61 9.66 -1.99
C SER A 215 17.54 9.21 -3.12
N LEU A 216 16.96 8.81 -4.25
CA LEU A 216 17.67 8.42 -5.45
C LEU A 216 18.38 9.62 -6.10
N SER A 217 17.72 10.77 -6.18
CA SER A 217 18.27 11.95 -6.87
C SER A 217 19.23 12.77 -6.03
N THR A 218 18.94 12.96 -4.73
CA THR A 218 19.74 13.84 -3.87
C THR A 218 20.66 13.09 -2.92
N GLY A 219 20.37 11.82 -2.63
CA GLY A 219 21.06 11.06 -1.58
C GLY A 219 20.69 11.50 -0.15
N GLU A 220 19.80 12.49 0.00
CA GLU A 220 19.31 12.96 1.30
C GLU A 220 18.46 11.88 1.97
N ARG A 221 18.49 11.88 3.31
CA ARG A 221 17.77 10.90 4.12
C ARG A 221 16.34 11.39 4.38
N ILE A 222 15.37 10.66 3.83
CA ILE A 222 13.94 10.88 4.00
C ILE A 222 13.44 10.34 5.35
N PHE A 223 13.95 9.18 5.80
CA PHE A 223 13.59 8.59 7.09
C PHE A 223 14.78 7.92 7.80
N PRO A 224 14.73 7.74 9.14
CA PRO A 224 15.78 7.09 9.92
C PRO A 224 16.07 5.67 9.47
N ALA A 225 17.34 5.24 9.54
CA ALA A 225 17.77 3.89 9.17
C ALA A 225 17.28 2.82 10.16
#